data_AF-A0A1I5FEZ8-F1
#
_entry.id   AF-A0A1I5FEZ8-F1
#
_cell.length_a   1.000
_cell.length_b   1.000
_cell.length_c   1.000
_cell.angle_alpha   90.00
_cell.angle_beta   90.00
_cell.angle_gamma   90.00
#
_symmetry.space_group_name_H-M   'P 1'
#
loop_
_entity.id
_entity.type
_entity.pdbx_description
1 polymer ?
#
loop_
_entity_poly.entity_id
_entity_poly.type
_entity_poly.pdbx_seq_one_letter_code
_entity_poly.pdbx_strand_id
1 'polypeptide(L)'
;MRRANILTLLATLTLIIAGGTAFFHVVEGWSWLDSYFFTVVTLSTVGYGNFVPVTALGKIGTTVFIMIGLGIFAVIIQQFGSYAVKKREEHTEWLIARLGHHHNPHGEATQTEEEPPSANRDLPPN
;
A
#
# COMPACT_ATOMS: atom_id res chain seq x y z
N MET A 1 -16.19 2.54 7.60
CA MET A 1 -15.38 1.51 8.29
C MET A 1 -13.87 1.61 8.02
N ARG A 2 -13.37 1.80 6.78
CA ARG A 2 -11.92 1.93 6.51
C ARG A 2 -11.23 3.18 7.09
N ARG A 3 -11.91 4.33 7.14
CA ARG A 3 -11.35 5.60 7.68
C ARG A 3 -11.13 5.56 9.20
N ALA A 4 -12.03 4.92 9.94
CA ALA A 4 -11.93 4.79 11.39
C ALA A 4 -10.68 3.98 11.79
N ASN A 5 -10.39 2.88 11.08
CA ASN A 5 -9.23 2.03 11.37
C ASN A 5 -7.89 2.77 11.17
N ILE A 6 -7.78 3.63 10.16
CA ILE A 6 -6.57 4.43 9.91
C ILE A 6 -6.37 5.44 11.04
N LEU A 7 -7.43 6.14 11.45
CA LEU A 7 -7.36 7.08 12.56
C LEU A 7 -6.97 6.39 13.88
N THR A 8 -7.54 5.21 14.15
CA THR A 8 -7.17 4.41 15.33
C THR A 8 -5.70 3.99 15.28
N LEU A 9 -5.19 3.54 14.12
CA LEU A 9 -3.77 3.17 13.97
C LEU A 9 -2.84 4.37 14.18
N LEU A 10 -3.18 5.54 13.64
CA LEU A 10 -2.41 6.77 13.85
C LEU A 10 -2.44 7.19 15.33
N ALA A 11 -3.61 7.14 15.97
CA ALA A 11 -3.73 7.48 17.39
C ALA A 11 -2.90 6.53 18.27
N THR A 12 -2.96 5.21 18.02
CA THR A 12 -2.14 4.22 18.73
C THR A 12 -0.65 4.46 18.50
N LEU A 13 -0.23 4.78 17.27
CA LEU A 13 1.17 5.10 16.97
C LEU A 13 1.64 6.34 17.74
N THR A 14 0.85 7.41 17.73
CA THR A 14 1.17 8.64 18.48
C THR A 14 1.27 8.35 19.97
N LEU A 15 0.37 7.52 20.53
CA LEU A 15 0.42 7.10 21.93
C LEU A 15 1.69 6.31 22.27
N ILE A 16 2.09 5.37 21.41
CA ILE A 16 3.33 4.58 21.58
C ILE A 16 4.54 5.49 21.54
N ILE A 17 4.60 6.42 20.57
CA ILE A 17 5.71 7.37 20.45
C ILE A 17 5.76 8.30 21.67
N ALA A 18 4.62 8.85 22.10
CA ALA A 18 4.56 9.72 23.27
C ALA A 18 4.96 8.99 24.55
N GLY A 19 4.47 7.76 24.74
CA GLY A 19 4.82 6.91 25.89
C GLY A 19 6.30 6.53 25.91
N GLY A 20 6.87 6.11 24.77
CA GLY A 20 8.30 5.84 24.63
C GLY A 20 9.15 7.09 24.89
N THR A 21 8.76 8.23 24.31
CA THR A 21 9.43 9.52 24.51
C THR A 21 9.48 9.90 25.99
N ALA A 22 8.34 9.85 26.68
CA ALA A 22 8.27 10.17 28.11
C ALA A 22 9.10 9.18 28.95
N PHE A 23 9.05 7.89 28.63
CA PHE A 23 9.84 6.86 29.30
C PHE A 23 11.35 7.14 29.16
N PHE A 24 11.86 7.31 27.94
CA PHE A 24 13.29 7.55 27.72
C PHE A 24 13.75 8.92 28.25
N HIS A 25 12.88 9.94 28.25
CA HIS A 25 13.19 11.22 28.88
C HIS A 25 13.47 11.06 30.38
N VAL A 26 12.60 10.34 31.09
CA VAL A 26 12.73 10.13 32.54
C VAL A 26 13.85 9.16 32.89
N VAL A 27 13.98 8.06 32.14
CA VAL A 27 14.90 6.96 32.46
C VAL A 27 16.34 7.26 32.03
N GLU A 28 16.54 7.86 30.86
CA GLU A 28 17.89 8.16 30.34
C GLU A 28 18.29 9.62 30.56
N GLY A 29 17.38 10.50 30.98
CA GLY A 29 17.66 11.92 31.22
C GLY A 29 17.91 12.72 29.94
N TRP A 30 17.55 12.19 28.77
CA TRP A 30 17.71 12.87 27.48
C TRP A 30 16.72 14.03 27.33
N SER A 31 16.99 14.97 26.43
CA SER A 31 16.01 16.01 26.12
C SER A 31 14.74 15.40 25.48
N TRP A 32 13.60 16.08 25.60
CA TRP A 32 12.35 15.62 24.98
C TRP A 32 12.48 15.33 23.48
N LEU A 33 13.26 16.16 22.77
CA LEU A 33 13.49 16.00 21.34
C LEU A 33 14.38 14.78 21.05
N ASP A 34 15.42 14.56 21.84
CA ASP A 34 16.32 13.40 21.69
C ASP A 34 15.61 12.09 22.01
N SER A 35 14.78 12.08 23.07
CA SER A 35 13.94 10.93 23.42
C SER A 35 12.91 10.62 22.34
N TYR A 36 12.28 11.65 21.76
CA TYR A 36 11.37 11.49 20.63
C TYR A 36 12.09 10.93 19.41
N PHE A 37 13.23 11.52 19.06
CA PHE A 37 14.06 11.10 17.94
C PHE A 37 14.48 9.64 18.10
N PHE A 38 15.02 9.26 19.26
CA PHE A 38 15.37 7.87 19.57
C PHE A 38 14.17 6.94 19.44
N THR A 39 13.01 7.32 19.98
CA THR A 39 11.81 6.49 19.95
C THR A 39 11.38 6.22 18.51
N VAL A 40 11.34 7.25 17.66
CA VAL A 40 10.94 7.12 16.25
C VAL A 40 11.99 6.34 15.44
N VAL A 41 13.28 6.64 15.59
CA VAL A 41 14.37 5.98 14.85
C VAL A 41 14.48 4.50 15.24
N THR A 42 14.26 4.18 16.51
CA THR A 42 14.23 2.80 17.00
C THR A 42 13.01 2.05 16.48
N LEU A 43 11.82 2.64 16.59
CA LEU A 43 10.57 2.00 16.14
C LEU A 43 10.55 1.80 14.61
N SER A 44 11.12 2.74 13.87
CA SER A 44 11.26 2.66 12.41
C SER A 44 12.39 1.72 11.95
N THR A 45 13.12 1.10 12.88
CA THR A 45 14.27 0.21 12.61
C THR A 45 15.43 0.89 11.88
N VAL A 46 15.46 2.23 11.84
CA VAL A 46 16.55 3.00 11.20
C VAL A 46 17.83 2.91 12.04
N GLY A 47 17.71 3.07 13.36
CA GLY A 47 18.78 2.76 14.31
C GLY A 47 20.14 3.44 14.09
N TYR A 48 20.20 4.77 14.01
CA TYR A 48 21.46 5.50 13.78
C TYR A 48 22.56 5.27 14.84
N GLY A 49 22.19 4.85 16.05
CA GLY A 49 23.15 4.61 17.15
C GLY A 49 23.68 5.86 17.86
N ASN A 50 23.23 7.06 17.48
CA ASN A 50 23.62 8.32 18.14
C ASN A 50 23.11 8.40 19.59
N PHE A 51 21.96 7.79 19.87
CA PHE A 51 21.39 7.65 21.21
C PHE A 51 21.19 6.17 21.49
N VAL A 52 21.77 5.68 22.59
CA VAL A 52 21.68 4.28 23.02
C VAL A 52 21.45 4.28 24.53
N PRO A 53 20.44 3.54 25.04
CA PRO A 53 20.17 3.49 26.47
C PRO A 53 21.37 2.94 27.24
N VAL A 54 21.84 3.70 28.23
CA VAL A 54 22.96 3.29 29.08
C VAL A 54 22.47 2.68 30.39
N THR A 55 21.28 3.05 30.84
CA THR A 55 20.70 2.54 32.08
C THR A 55 20.18 1.10 31.91
N ALA A 56 20.20 0.33 32.99
CA ALA A 56 19.65 -1.03 32.97
C ALA A 56 18.16 -1.03 32.61
N LEU A 57 17.40 -0.07 33.16
CA LEU A 57 15.98 0.07 32.89
C LEU A 57 15.70 0.53 31.46
N GLY A 58 16.51 1.43 30.92
CA GLY A 58 16.40 1.88 29.53
C GLY A 58 16.67 0.75 28.55
N LYS A 59 17.68 -0.08 28.79
CA LYS A 59 17.96 -1.27 27.97
C LYS A 59 16.79 -2.25 27.94
N ILE A 60 16.27 -2.61 29.12
CA ILE A 60 15.09 -3.50 29.24
C ILE A 60 13.88 -2.86 28.57
N GLY A 61 13.66 -1.56 28.83
CA GLY A 61 12.58 -0.77 28.25
C GLY A 61 12.63 -0.75 26.72
N THR A 62 13.81 -0.56 26.13
CA THR A 62 14.00 -0.63 24.67
C THR A 62 13.69 -2.01 24.11
N THR A 63 14.11 -3.09 24.77
CA THR A 63 13.79 -4.45 24.32
C THR A 63 12.27 -4.68 24.28
N VAL A 64 11.57 -4.36 25.37
CA VAL A 64 10.11 -4.50 25.46
C VAL A 64 9.41 -3.59 24.46
N PHE A 65 9.87 -2.35 24.33
CA PHE A 65 9.34 -1.36 23.40
C PHE A 65 9.41 -1.85 21.95
N ILE A 66 10.54 -2.42 21.53
CA ILE A 66 10.69 -2.97 20.17
C ILE A 66 9.79 -4.18 19.97
N MET A 67 9.72 -5.12 20.93
CA MET A 67 8.88 -6.32 20.80
C MET A 67 7.41 -5.98 20.58
N ILE A 68 6.88 -4.97 21.29
CA ILE A 68 5.48 -4.55 21.18
C ILE A 68 5.28 -3.61 19.99
N GLY A 69 6.16 -2.63 19.84
CA GLY A 69 6.00 -1.54 18.88
C GLY A 69 6.20 -1.97 17.43
N LEU A 70 7.12 -2.90 17.16
CA LEU A 70 7.48 -3.25 15.79
C LEU A 70 6.32 -3.87 15.01
N GLY A 71 5.50 -4.72 15.65
CA GLY A 71 4.33 -5.32 15.02
C GLY A 71 3.28 -4.28 14.62
N ILE A 72 3.04 -3.31 15.50
CA ILE A 72 2.10 -2.20 15.25
C ILE A 72 2.63 -1.31 14.12
N PHE A 73 3.93 -1.00 14.15
CA PHE A 73 4.58 -0.20 13.13
C PHE A 73 4.54 -0.88 11.74
N ALA A 74 4.71 -2.20 11.68
CA ALA A 74 4.62 -2.97 10.43
C ALA A 74 3.22 -2.91 9.80
N VAL A 75 2.15 -3.03 10.60
CA VAL A 75 0.76 -2.91 10.12
C VAL A 75 0.52 -1.51 9.52
N ILE A 76 1.10 -0.48 10.11
CA ILE A 76 0.98 0.90 9.61
C ILE A 76 1.67 1.02 8.25
N ILE A 77 2.91 0.56 8.12
CA ILE A 77 3.61 0.55 6.82
C ILE A 77 2.80 -0.21 5.77
N GLN A 78 2.25 -1.37 6.09
CA GLN A 78 1.44 -2.16 5.17
C GLN A 78 0.21 -1.39 4.67
N GLN A 79 -0.45 -0.64 5.57
CA GLN A 79 -1.62 0.16 5.22
C GLN A 79 -1.26 1.35 4.32
N PHE A 80 -0.14 2.03 4.61
CA PHE A 80 0.39 3.08 3.74
C PHE A 80 0.78 2.54 2.36
N GLY A 81 1.43 1.37 2.32
CA GLY A 81 1.78 0.69 1.07
C GLY A 81 0.53 0.33 0.25
N SER A 82 -0.47 -0.25 0.90
CA SER A 82 -1.75 -0.60 0.26
C SER A 82 -2.50 0.64 -0.25
N TYR A 83 -2.43 1.76 0.46
CA TYR A 83 -2.97 3.04 0.00
C TYR A 83 -2.21 3.58 -1.22
N ALA A 84 -0.87 3.51 -1.20
CA ALA A 84 -0.04 3.94 -2.32
C ALA A 84 -0.27 3.08 -3.58
N VAL A 85 -0.48 1.77 -3.43
CA VAL A 85 -0.78 0.85 -4.53
C VAL A 85 -2.16 1.12 -5.12
N LYS A 86 -3.19 1.27 -4.29
CA LYS A 86 -4.56 1.60 -4.78
C LYS A 86 -4.61 2.87 -5.62
N LYS A 87 -3.86 3.89 -5.22
CA LYS A 87 -3.75 5.13 -6.00
C LYS A 87 -3.14 4.90 -7.39
N ARG A 88 -2.31 3.88 -7.57
CA ARG A 88 -1.73 3.51 -8.88
C ARG A 88 -2.71 2.70 -9.72
N GLU A 89 -3.49 1.81 -9.10
CA GLU A 89 -4.50 1.01 -9.80
C GLU A 89 -5.53 1.90 -10.51
N GLU A 90 -6.04 2.93 -9.83
CA GLU A 90 -6.96 3.93 -10.42
C GLU A 90 -6.37 4.61 -11.67
N HIS A 91 -5.06 4.83 -11.67
CA HIS A 91 -4.36 5.44 -12.81
C HIS A 91 -4.20 4.41 -13.96
N THR A 92 -3.81 3.19 -13.66
CA THR A 92 -3.67 2.14 -14.69
C THR A 92 -5.02 1.82 -15.34
N GLU A 93 -6.11 1.76 -14.57
CA GLU A 93 -7.45 1.55 -15.10
C GLU A 93 -7.91 2.70 -16.01
N TRP A 94 -7.64 3.95 -15.63
CA TRP A 94 -7.88 5.12 -16.50
C TRP A 94 -7.11 5.02 -17.82
N LEU A 95 -5.83 4.60 -17.79
CA LEU A 95 -5.02 4.43 -19.00
C LEU A 95 -5.58 3.32 -19.90
N ILE A 96 -5.94 2.18 -19.33
CA ILE A 96 -6.49 1.04 -20.08
C ILE A 96 -7.84 1.41 -20.68
N ALA A 97 -8.72 2.07 -19.92
CA ALA A 97 -10.01 2.56 -20.43
C ALA A 97 -9.82 3.60 -21.54
N ARG A 98 -8.81 4.49 -21.43
CA ARG A 98 -8.50 5.49 -22.44
C ARG A 98 -7.91 4.89 -23.72
N LEU A 99 -7.06 3.86 -23.61
CA LEU A 99 -6.44 3.17 -24.74
C LEU A 99 -7.42 2.22 -25.45
N GLY A 100 -8.31 1.56 -24.71
CA GLY A 100 -9.35 0.68 -25.28
C GLY A 100 -10.34 1.40 -26.19
N HIS A 101 -10.55 2.71 -26.01
CA HIS A 101 -11.42 3.52 -26.86
C HIS A 101 -10.83 3.88 -28.24
N HIS A 102 -9.54 3.65 -28.51
CA HIS A 102 -8.87 4.06 -29.76
C HIS A 102 -8.52 2.91 -30.72
N HIS A 103 -8.92 1.66 -30.46
CA HIS A 103 -8.70 0.54 -31.37
C HIS A 103 -10.03 0.01 -31.94
N ASN A 104 -10.57 0.71 -32.95
CA ASN A 104 -11.43 0.07 -33.94
C ASN A 104 -11.25 0.73 -35.33
N PRO A 105 -10.16 0.45 -36.08
CA PRO A 105 -10.08 0.77 -37.49
C PRO A 105 -10.20 -0.51 -38.33
N HIS A 106 -11.30 -0.58 -39.10
CA HIS A 106 -11.58 -1.52 -40.19
C HIS A 106 -12.11 -2.91 -39.82
N GLY A 107 -13.43 -2.99 -39.68
CA GLY A 107 -14.16 -4.25 -39.64
C GLY A 107 -15.62 -4.11 -40.07
N GLU A 108 -15.92 -3.27 -41.08
CA GLU A 108 -17.28 -3.16 -41.63
C GLU A 108 -17.26 -2.62 -43.06
N ALA A 109 -17.03 -3.53 -44.01
CA ALA A 109 -17.40 -3.36 -45.41
C ALA A 109 -17.56 -4.76 -46.04
N THR A 110 -18.52 -5.54 -45.55
CA THR A 110 -19.05 -6.68 -46.31
C THR A 110 -20.35 -6.20 -46.95
N GLN A 111 -20.20 -5.55 -48.10
CA GLN A 111 -21.29 -5.24 -49.01
C GLN A 111 -21.68 -6.50 -49.80
N THR A 112 -22.97 -6.56 -50.06
CA THR A 112 -23.79 -7.56 -50.73
C THR A 112 -23.36 -7.85 -52.19
N GLU A 113 -23.81 -9.00 -52.74
CA GLU A 113 -23.83 -9.44 -54.16
C GLU A 113 -22.55 -10.16 -54.64
N GLU A 114 -22.53 -11.41 -55.15
CA GLU A 114 -23.46 -12.14 -56.04
C GLU A 114 -23.40 -13.67 -55.81
N GLU A 115 -24.54 -14.36 -55.66
CA GLU A 115 -24.69 -15.77 -56.09
C GLU A 115 -26.11 -15.95 -56.66
N PRO A 116 -26.28 -16.27 -57.96
CA PRO A 116 -27.58 -16.27 -58.60
C PRO A 116 -28.37 -17.59 -58.39
N PRO A 117 -29.70 -17.57 -58.65
CA PRO A 117 -30.63 -18.60 -58.21
C PRO A 117 -30.52 -19.92 -58.97
N SER A 118 -30.79 -21.01 -58.24
CA SER A 118 -31.03 -22.39 -58.66
C SER A 118 -31.46 -22.57 -60.13
N ALA A 119 -30.54 -23.05 -60.97
CA ALA A 119 -30.85 -23.59 -62.28
C ALA A 119 -31.16 -25.08 -62.17
N ASN A 120 -32.45 -25.40 -62.28
CA ASN A 120 -32.97 -26.75 -62.49
C ASN A 120 -32.22 -27.42 -63.65
N ARG A 121 -31.57 -28.55 -63.39
CA ARG A 121 -31.04 -29.43 -64.43
C ARG A 121 -31.48 -30.85 -64.13
N ASP A 122 -32.57 -31.19 -64.80
CA ASP A 122 -33.16 -32.50 -64.91
C ASP A 122 -32.09 -33.57 -65.21
N LEU A 123 -32.21 -34.69 -64.52
CA LEU A 123 -31.36 -35.87 -64.60
C LEU A 123 -31.42 -36.53 -66.00
N PRO A 124 -30.33 -37.18 -66.46
CA PRO A 124 -30.31 -37.97 -67.70
C PRO A 124 -31.11 -39.29 -67.57
N PRO A 125 -31.41 -39.97 -68.70
CA PRO A 125 -32.61 -40.80 -68.86
C PRO A 125 -32.43 -42.26 -68.43
N ASN A 126 -33.53 -42.89 -68.02
CA ASN A 126 -33.86 -44.29 -68.27
C ASN A 126 -35.37 -44.51 -68.23
#